data_AF-A0AA41ES28-F1
#
_entry.id   AF-A0AA41ES28-F1
#
_cell.length_a   1.000
_cell.length_b   1.000
_cell.length_c   1.000
_cell.angle_alpha   90.00
_cell.angle_beta   90.00
_cell.angle_gamma   90.00
#
_symmetry.space_group_name_H-M   'P 1'
#
loop_
_entity.id
_entity.type
_entity.pdbx_description
1 polymer ?
#
loop_
_entity_poly.entity_id
_entity_poly.type
_entity_poly.pdbx_seq_one_letter_code
_entity_poly.pdbx_strand_id
1 'polypeptide(L)'
;MPEMFAVFDGRSENFDMLEPVRPFPFVLIRFLVRSDCYAENLDGQIILRRTYQKQFNRVKAQFITKFLPLYDDNSTTDLPIIEQITPWLRQHLTEDFLIPDQIELDAISIMGNWDIFSADHTKMTKEFNKQIELSMKNLPKPD
;
A
#
# COMPACT_ATOMS: atom_id res chain seq x y z
N MET A 1 -13.78 23.74 -18.14
CA MET A 1 -12.84 23.60 -17.00
C MET A 1 -12.42 22.14 -16.95
N PRO A 2 -11.12 21.80 -16.83
CA PRO A 2 -10.72 20.41 -16.72
C PRO A 2 -11.02 19.91 -15.30
N GLU A 3 -11.76 18.81 -15.21
CA GLU A 3 -12.06 18.13 -13.94
C GLU A 3 -10.76 17.58 -13.34
N MET A 4 -10.45 17.98 -12.10
CA MET A 4 -9.24 17.59 -11.39
C MET A 4 -9.54 16.33 -10.59
N PHE A 5 -9.00 15.19 -11.01
CA PHE A 5 -9.13 13.92 -10.29
C PHE A 5 -8.11 13.88 -9.14
N ALA A 6 -8.58 13.66 -7.91
CA ALA A 6 -7.73 13.49 -6.73
C ALA A 6 -7.67 12.02 -6.32
N VAL A 7 -6.46 11.49 -6.13
CA VAL A 7 -6.21 10.10 -5.70
C VAL A 7 -6.20 10.04 -4.18
N PHE A 8 -7.11 9.25 -3.61
CA PHE A 8 -7.21 9.06 -2.15
C PHE A 8 -6.39 7.85 -1.69
N ASP A 9 -5.50 8.06 -0.72
CA ASP A 9 -4.76 7.02 0.01
C ASP A 9 -4.99 7.26 1.52
N GLY A 10 -5.30 6.23 2.30
CA GLY A 10 -5.85 6.33 3.67
C GLY A 10 -4.92 6.97 4.73
N ARG A 11 -3.76 7.49 4.32
CA ARG A 11 -3.01 8.63 4.87
C ARG A 11 -2.52 9.42 3.65
N SER A 12 -2.75 10.74 3.63
CA SER A 12 -2.20 11.60 2.57
C SER A 12 -0.68 11.64 2.74
N GLU A 13 0.03 10.81 1.98
CA GLU A 13 1.45 10.99 1.71
C GLU A 13 1.59 11.60 0.32
N ASN A 14 2.39 12.65 0.23
CA ASN A 14 2.54 13.46 -0.97
C ASN A 14 3.56 12.79 -1.89
N PHE A 15 3.08 11.97 -2.85
CA PHE A 15 3.93 11.15 -3.72
C PHE A 15 4.68 11.93 -4.82
N ASP A 16 4.45 13.24 -4.96
CA ASP A 16 5.27 14.09 -5.86
C ASP A 16 6.71 14.26 -5.34
N MET A 17 6.98 13.83 -4.10
CA MET A 17 8.33 13.60 -3.63
C MET A 17 8.66 12.11 -3.79
N LEU A 18 9.78 11.82 -4.43
CA LEU A 18 10.46 10.52 -4.40
C LEU A 18 10.79 10.17 -2.93
N GLU A 19 9.80 9.79 -2.15
CA GLU A 19 10.03 9.32 -0.79
C GLU A 19 10.79 7.98 -0.86
N PRO A 20 11.73 7.75 0.06
CA PRO A 20 12.48 6.51 0.11
C PRO A 20 11.50 5.34 0.21
N VAL A 21 11.70 4.33 -0.64
CA VAL A 21 10.97 3.06 -0.66
C VAL A 21 10.66 2.65 0.78
N ARG A 22 9.37 2.63 1.16
CA ARG A 22 8.99 2.27 2.52
C ARG A 22 9.60 0.91 2.87
N PRO A 23 10.24 0.76 4.04
CA PRO A 23 10.94 -0.47 4.39
C PRO A 23 9.99 -1.65 4.66
N PHE A 24 8.68 -1.44 4.66
CA PHE A 24 7.68 -2.46 4.95
C PHE A 24 6.73 -2.68 3.78
N PRO A 25 6.29 -3.93 3.55
CA PRO A 25 5.28 -4.24 2.56
C PRO A 25 3.95 -3.54 2.86
N PHE A 26 3.28 -3.01 1.83
CA PHE A 26 1.99 -2.36 1.97
C PHE A 26 1.09 -2.55 0.76
N VAL A 27 -0.21 -2.34 0.96
CA VAL A 27 -1.22 -2.34 -0.10
C VAL A 27 -1.62 -0.89 -0.37
N LEU A 28 -1.42 -0.45 -1.61
CA LEU A 28 -1.82 0.85 -2.10
C LEU A 28 -3.14 0.74 -2.87
N ILE A 29 -4.11 1.56 -2.50
CA ILE A 29 -5.42 1.60 -3.16
C ILE A 29 -5.63 3.02 -3.68
N ARG A 30 -5.96 3.14 -4.97
CA ARG A 30 -6.23 4.43 -5.63
C ARG A 30 -7.68 4.51 -6.03
N PHE A 31 -8.27 5.68 -5.80
CA PHE A 31 -9.65 5.98 -6.16
C PHE A 31 -9.72 7.21 -7.04
N LEU A 32 -10.68 7.22 -7.98
CA LEU A 32 -11.17 8.43 -8.63
C LEU A 32 -12.35 8.95 -7.82
N VAL A 33 -12.27 10.20 -7.38
CA VAL A 33 -13.24 10.78 -6.44
C VAL A 33 -13.71 12.14 -6.95
N ARG A 34 -15.03 12.35 -7.05
CA ARG A 34 -15.61 13.66 -7.36
C ARG A 34 -15.45 14.64 -6.19
N SER A 35 -15.42 15.94 -6.51
CA SER A 35 -15.15 17.03 -5.55
C SER A 35 -16.20 17.15 -4.42
N ASP A 36 -17.39 16.61 -4.63
CA ASP A 36 -18.43 16.52 -3.60
C ASP A 36 -18.19 15.40 -2.59
N CYS A 37 -17.30 14.45 -2.89
CA CYS A 37 -17.01 13.29 -2.03
C CYS A 37 -15.77 13.48 -1.14
N TYR A 38 -14.94 14.49 -1.41
CA TYR A 38 -13.80 14.89 -0.58
C TYR A 38 -13.89 16.35 -0.10
N ALA A 39 -13.01 16.70 0.82
CA ALA A 39 -12.79 18.05 1.33
C ALA A 39 -11.31 18.23 1.67
N GLU A 40 -10.84 19.47 1.68
CA GLU A 40 -9.51 19.83 2.18
C GLU A 40 -9.61 20.14 3.67
N ASN A 41 -8.71 19.58 4.48
CA ASN A 41 -8.63 19.91 5.91
C ASN A 41 -7.80 21.19 6.14
N LEU A 42 -7.66 21.61 7.40
CA LEU A 42 -6.91 22.83 7.75
C LEU A 42 -5.42 22.76 7.39
N ASP A 43 -4.88 21.55 7.19
CA ASP A 43 -3.48 21.30 6.84
C ASP A 43 -3.27 21.16 5.32
N GLY A 44 -4.30 21.44 4.51
CA GLY A 44 -4.24 21.33 3.06
C GLY A 44 -4.37 19.90 2.52
N GLN A 45 -4.74 18.94 3.36
CA GLN A 45 -4.86 17.54 2.96
C GLN A 45 -6.24 17.22 2.43
N ILE A 46 -6.29 16.52 1.29
CA ILE A 46 -7.53 16.00 0.73
C ILE A 46 -7.99 14.78 1.55
N ILE A 47 -9.16 14.89 2.16
CA ILE A 47 -9.79 13.84 2.95
C ILE A 47 -11.20 13.54 2.41
N LEU A 48 -11.61 12.26 2.46
CA LEU A 48 -13.00 11.90 2.21
C LEU A 48 -13.93 12.64 3.18
N ARG A 49 -15.09 13.08 2.71
CA ARG A 49 -16.12 13.60 3.61
C ARG A 49 -16.54 12.53 4.61
N ARG A 50 -17.00 12.98 5.78
CA ARG A 50 -17.29 12.14 6.96
C ARG A 50 -18.10 10.88 6.65
N THR A 51 -19.10 10.96 5.78
CA THR A 51 -19.95 9.82 5.41
C THR A 51 -19.13 8.73 4.69
N TYR A 52 -18.40 9.11 3.65
CA TYR A 52 -17.58 8.18 2.86
C TYR A 52 -16.36 7.69 3.64
N GLN A 53 -15.78 8.54 4.48
CA GLN A 53 -14.68 8.13 5.36
C GLN A 53 -15.11 7.03 6.34
N LYS A 54 -16.34 7.10 6.89
CA LYS A 54 -16.88 6.03 7.73
C LYS A 54 -17.07 4.72 6.96
N GLN A 55 -17.56 4.79 5.71
CA GLN A 55 -17.72 3.62 4.85
C GLN A 55 -16.36 2.98 4.54
N PHE A 56 -15.38 3.77 4.12
CA PHE A 56 -14.03 3.27 3.87
C PHE A 56 -13.39 2.66 5.12
N ASN A 57 -13.54 3.31 6.28
CA ASN A 57 -13.01 2.80 7.54
C ASN A 57 -13.65 1.47 7.95
N ARG A 58 -14.90 1.19 7.56
CA ARG A 58 -15.54 -0.11 7.78
C ARG A 58 -14.86 -1.20 6.95
N VAL A 59 -14.62 -0.95 5.66
CA VAL A 59 -13.89 -1.88 4.78
C VAL A 59 -12.47 -2.11 5.30
N LYS A 60 -11.79 -1.04 5.72
CA LYS A 60 -10.47 -1.12 6.34
C LYS A 60 -10.47 -1.97 7.61
N ALA A 61 -11.47 -1.82 8.48
CA ALA A 61 -11.57 -2.62 9.70
C ALA A 61 -11.82 -4.11 9.39
N GLN A 62 -12.69 -4.41 8.42
CA GLN A 62 -12.92 -5.78 7.94
C GLN A 62 -11.64 -6.39 7.36
N PHE A 63 -10.87 -5.61 6.58
CA PHE A 63 -9.59 -6.04 6.02
C PHE A 63 -8.61 -6.45 7.12
N ILE A 64 -8.39 -5.56 8.10
CA ILE A 64 -7.50 -5.83 9.24
C ILE A 64 -7.97 -7.08 9.99
N THR A 65 -9.27 -7.21 10.24
CA THR A 65 -9.83 -8.35 10.98
C THR A 65 -9.61 -9.68 10.27
N LYS A 66 -9.69 -9.69 8.93
CA LYS A 66 -9.50 -10.90 8.12
C LYS A 66 -8.03 -11.28 7.95
N PHE A 67 -7.18 -10.30 7.65
CA PHE A 67 -5.81 -10.57 7.21
C PHE A 67 -4.76 -10.43 8.30
N LEU A 68 -4.94 -9.57 9.32
CA LEU A 68 -3.95 -9.42 10.39
C LEU A 68 -3.62 -10.74 11.10
N PRO A 69 -4.61 -11.59 11.48
CA PRO A 69 -4.32 -12.85 12.14
C PRO A 69 -3.51 -13.84 11.28
N LEU A 70 -3.56 -13.69 9.95
CA LEU A 70 -2.83 -14.56 9.02
C LEU A 70 -1.33 -14.21 8.94
N TYR A 71 -0.97 -12.97 9.29
CA TYR A 71 0.43 -12.53 9.36
C TYR A 71 1.07 -12.83 10.72
N ASP A 72 0.28 -12.95 11.78
CA ASP A 72 0.77 -13.35 13.11
C ASP A 72 1.06 -14.87 13.20
N ASP A 73 0.52 -15.66 12.28
CA ASP A 73 0.76 -17.11 12.18
C ASP A 73 1.96 -17.40 11.28
N ASN A 74 3.14 -17.57 11.90
CA ASN A 74 4.43 -17.87 11.25
C ASN A 74 4.46 -19.18 10.40
N SER A 75 3.34 -19.90 10.29
CA SER A 75 3.24 -21.16 9.54
C SER A 75 2.80 -20.99 8.08
N THR A 76 2.27 -19.82 7.70
CA THR A 76 1.75 -19.58 6.35
C THR A 76 2.80 -18.90 5.48
N THR A 77 3.01 -19.41 4.26
CA THR A 77 3.77 -18.66 3.25
C THR A 77 2.95 -17.45 2.81
N ASP A 78 3.55 -16.25 2.69
CA ASP A 78 2.77 -15.04 2.42
C ASP A 78 2.10 -15.03 1.03
N LEU A 79 2.49 -15.89 0.09
CA LEU A 79 2.05 -15.83 -1.31
C LEU A 79 0.55 -16.13 -1.47
N PRO A 80 0.00 -17.25 -0.94
CA PRO A 80 -1.44 -17.48 -0.91
C PRO A 80 -2.23 -16.37 -0.22
N ILE A 81 -1.66 -15.70 0.79
CA ILE A 81 -2.32 -14.59 1.49
C ILE A 81 -2.38 -13.36 0.56
N ILE A 82 -1.26 -13.01 -0.06
CA ILE A 82 -1.12 -11.90 -1.00
C ILE A 82 -2.04 -12.06 -2.21
N GLU A 83 -2.16 -13.28 -2.75
CA GLU A 83 -3.08 -13.59 -3.85
C GLU A 83 -4.56 -13.37 -3.48
N GLN A 84 -4.91 -13.45 -2.20
CA GLN A 84 -6.27 -13.22 -1.70
C GLN A 84 -6.59 -11.75 -1.41
N ILE A 85 -5.58 -10.89 -1.21
CA ILE A 85 -5.75 -9.49 -0.85
C ILE A 85 -6.53 -8.73 -1.93
N THR A 86 -6.05 -8.78 -3.18
CA THR A 86 -6.63 -7.98 -4.27
C THR A 86 -8.07 -8.41 -4.60
N PRO A 87 -8.40 -9.70 -4.74
CA PRO A 87 -9.78 -10.14 -4.93
C PRO A 87 -10.70 -9.72 -3.79
N TRP A 88 -10.25 -9.89 -2.54
CA TRP A 88 -11.05 -9.55 -1.36
C TRP A 88 -11.34 -8.04 -1.30
N LEU A 89 -10.30 -7.21 -1.49
CA LEU A 89 -10.44 -5.75 -1.51
C LEU A 89 -11.35 -5.30 -2.65
N ARG A 90 -11.19 -5.84 -3.86
CA ARG A 90 -12.04 -5.48 -4.99
C ARG A 90 -13.50 -5.79 -4.70
N GLN A 91 -13.79 -6.93 -4.10
CA GLN A 91 -15.16 -7.29 -3.73
C GLN A 91 -15.72 -6.31 -2.69
N HIS A 92 -15.05 -6.16 -1.54
CA HIS A 92 -15.61 -5.41 -0.41
C HIS A 92 -15.64 -3.90 -0.67
N LEU A 93 -14.67 -3.37 -1.43
CA LEU A 93 -14.75 -1.97 -1.87
C LEU A 93 -15.97 -1.78 -2.77
N THR A 94 -16.18 -2.66 -3.75
CA THR A 94 -17.34 -2.58 -4.66
C THR A 94 -18.67 -2.64 -3.91
N GLU A 95 -18.78 -3.52 -2.91
CA GLU A 95 -20.01 -3.73 -2.17
C GLU A 95 -20.30 -2.61 -1.14
N ASP A 96 -19.28 -2.14 -0.42
CA ASP A 96 -19.46 -1.31 0.78
C ASP A 96 -18.97 0.15 0.64
N PHE A 97 -18.26 0.51 -0.43
CA PHE A 97 -17.62 1.83 -0.55
C PHE A 97 -17.73 2.51 -1.92
N LEU A 98 -17.58 1.78 -3.03
CA LEU A 98 -17.61 2.38 -4.36
C LEU A 98 -19.03 2.88 -4.69
N ILE A 99 -19.09 4.03 -5.35
CA ILE A 99 -20.33 4.66 -5.76
C ILE A 99 -20.15 5.04 -7.23
N PRO A 100 -20.92 4.44 -8.16
CA PRO A 100 -20.83 4.75 -9.57
C PRO A 100 -20.87 6.26 -9.83
N ASP A 101 -20.01 6.73 -10.73
CA ASP A 101 -19.86 8.15 -11.09
C ASP A 101 -19.43 9.11 -9.96
N GLN A 102 -19.15 8.62 -8.75
CA GLN A 102 -18.74 9.45 -7.60
C GLN A 102 -17.41 9.01 -6.98
N ILE A 103 -17.30 7.72 -6.68
CA ILE A 103 -16.13 7.09 -6.04
C ILE A 103 -15.86 5.77 -6.76
N GLU A 104 -14.82 5.75 -7.60
CA GLU A 104 -14.48 4.60 -8.42
C GLU A 104 -13.09 4.07 -8.06
N LEU A 105 -12.92 2.76 -8.20
CA LEU A 105 -11.62 2.12 -7.98
C LEU A 105 -10.77 2.26 -9.25
N ASP A 106 -9.62 2.93 -9.11
CA ASP A 106 -8.63 3.04 -10.18
C ASP A 106 -7.65 1.86 -10.14
N ALA A 107 -7.00 1.65 -9.00
CA ALA A 107 -5.98 0.63 -8.86
C ALA A 107 -5.87 0.05 -7.45
N ILE A 108 -5.46 -1.21 -7.38
CA ILE A 108 -4.93 -1.85 -6.17
C ILE A 108 -3.53 -2.33 -6.51
N SER A 109 -2.52 -1.92 -5.74
CA SER A 109 -1.13 -2.31 -5.94
C SER A 109 -0.54 -2.85 -4.65
N ILE A 110 0.26 -3.90 -4.77
CA ILE A 110 1.00 -4.51 -3.67
C ILE A 110 2.44 -4.02 -3.81
N MET A 111 2.90 -3.24 -2.83
CA MET A 111 4.16 -2.49 -2.88
C MET A 111 5.08 -2.88 -1.73
N GLY A 112 6.37 -2.59 -1.88
CA GLY A 112 7.41 -2.92 -0.90
C GLY A 112 8.04 -4.30 -1.12
N ASN A 113 9.01 -4.64 -0.27
CA ASN A 113 9.65 -5.96 -0.27
C ASN A 113 8.80 -6.91 0.55
N TRP A 114 8.37 -8.00 -0.07
CA TRP A 114 7.68 -9.10 0.60
C TRP A 114 8.63 -10.28 0.67
N ASP A 115 8.74 -10.91 1.84
CA ASP A 115 9.72 -11.96 2.09
C ASP A 115 9.55 -13.16 1.16
N ILE A 116 8.33 -13.41 0.67
CA ILE A 116 8.04 -14.41 -0.37
C ILE A 116 8.66 -14.16 -1.73
N PHE A 117 8.96 -12.90 -2.05
CA PHE A 117 9.69 -12.50 -3.25
C PHE A 117 11.17 -12.27 -2.95
N SER A 118 11.62 -12.49 -1.70
CA SER A 118 13.04 -12.43 -1.37
C SER A 118 13.77 -13.49 -2.18
N ALA A 119 14.78 -13.05 -2.91
CA ALA A 119 15.62 -13.91 -3.72
C ALA A 119 16.70 -14.61 -2.87
N ASP A 120 16.43 -14.88 -1.58
CA ASP A 120 17.40 -15.31 -0.56
C ASP A 120 18.12 -16.63 -0.88
N HIS A 121 17.63 -17.35 -1.89
CA HIS A 121 18.21 -18.61 -2.34
C HIS A 121 18.87 -18.56 -3.71
N THR A 122 18.81 -17.44 -4.43
CA THR A 122 19.42 -17.35 -5.77
C THR A 122 20.94 -17.15 -5.67
N LYS A 123 21.67 -17.73 -6.61
CA LYS A 123 23.12 -17.49 -6.76
C LYS A 123 23.44 -16.00 -6.89
N MET A 124 22.56 -15.25 -7.56
CA MET A 124 22.72 -13.83 -7.81
C MET A 124 22.65 -13.01 -6.51
N THR A 125 21.69 -13.31 -5.62
CA THR A 125 21.59 -12.65 -4.31
C THR A 125 22.80 -12.95 -3.42
N LYS A 126 23.30 -14.19 -3.44
CA LYS A 126 24.53 -14.56 -2.72
C LYS A 126 25.75 -13.82 -3.26
N GLU A 127 25.83 -13.62 -4.56
CA GLU A 127 26.92 -12.90 -5.22
C GLU A 127 26.87 -11.40 -4.92
N PHE A 128 25.68 -10.80 -4.95
CA PHE A 128 25.45 -9.40 -4.54
C PHE A 128 25.85 -9.16 -3.07
N ASN A 129 25.37 -10.00 -2.15
CA ASN A 129 25.69 -9.87 -0.72
C ASN A 129 27.19 -10.03 -0.45
N LYS A 130 27.86 -10.96 -1.16
CA LYS A 130 29.31 -11.12 -1.06
C LYS A 130 30.08 -9.88 -1.54
N GLN A 131 29.59 -9.20 -2.58
CA GLN A 131 30.20 -7.95 -3.07
C GLN A 131 29.99 -6.79 -2.09
N ILE A 132 28.82 -6.68 -1.47
CA ILE A 132 28.53 -5.70 -0.39
C ILE A 132 29.49 -5.93 0.79
N GLU A 133 29.63 -7.16 1.28
CA GLU A 133 30.52 -7.49 2.40
C GLU A 133 32.00 -7.17 2.12
N LEU A 134 32.47 -7.48 0.90
CA LEU A 134 33.83 -7.15 0.47
C LEU A 134 34.04 -5.64 0.39
N SER A 135 33.04 -4.90 -0.07
CA SER A 135 33.09 -3.43 -0.14
C SER A 135 33.09 -2.80 1.25
N MET A 136 32.30 -3.34 2.19
CA MET A 136 32.25 -2.86 3.58
C MET A 136 33.53 -3.16 4.37
N LYS A 137 34.21 -4.28 4.11
CA LYS A 137 35.53 -4.59 4.72
C LYS A 137 36.67 -3.72 4.22
N ASN A 138 36.51 -3.14 3.02
CA ASN A 138 37.53 -2.29 2.39
C ASN A 138 37.28 -0.80 2.63
N LEU A 139 36.29 -0.41 3.44
CA LEU A 139 36.16 0.97 3.87
C LEU A 139 37.35 1.35 4.76
N PRO A 140 38.07 2.45 4.45
CA PRO A 140 39.13 2.93 5.32
C PRO A 140 38.51 3.28 6.68
N LYS A 141 39.16 2.83 7.75
CA LYS A 141 38.76 3.19 9.11
C LYS A 141 38.88 4.71 9.26
N PRO A 142 37.92 5.38 9.90
CA PRO A 142 38.07 6.80 10.20
C PRO A 142 39.26 6.98 11.15
N ASP A 143 40.15 7.89 10.78
CA ASP A 143 41.28 8.36 11.61
C ASP A 143 40.79 9.10 12.87
#